data_AF-A0A928PHH6-F1
#
_entry.id   AF-A0A928PHH6-F1
#
_cell.length_a   1.000
_cell.length_b   1.000
_cell.length_c   1.000
_cell.angle_alpha   90.00
_cell.angle_beta   90.00
_cell.angle_gamma   90.00
#
_symmetry.space_group_name_H-M   'P 1'
#
loop_
_entity.id
_entity.type
_entity.pdbx_description
1 polymer ?
#
loop_
_entity_poly.entity_id
_entity_poly.type
_entity_poly.pdbx_seq_one_letter_code
_entity_poly.pdbx_strand_id
1 'polypeptide(L)'
;VSLIDFGTAREFKSSSVEDTTCLGTQGYAAPEQYGGHGQTDARTDIYCLGATMYHLVTGHNPSTPPYEMYPIRQWNPVLSSGLEEIIIKCTQRNPNDRYQSCAELLYALDHYQDLDIENKKVQNLKWKTFMVSLILALVMAVGAVGFKIAANAETASTYDSLIKQAENSAGVGDYEAGLKYYEEAIELEPDNMVAYNGMLNMYMSDEVIETEEYKEINAVVGKNENLLTTNVDEFADFAKEVADSLFFCSDYDPNAGIAYSANWYKKVYENATNEADKKNAEYMMNFAKNYNNIGTLDKKGNEVIDVETYFETLSNLVNEDFGDGTNIVVPLKCYEFVASQLYIRNDWLYKNSISELEYNALLDEIEAKVLAIESSDTYLKNKDSNRNLAEYVANAKAQVVKAREIGYGQPSASSNEGVGG
;
A
#
# COMPACT_ATOMS: atom_id res chain seq x y z
N VAL A 1 34.65 55.36 23.79
CA VAL A 1 36.12 55.24 23.66
C VAL A 1 36.45 55.49 22.19
N SER A 2 37.46 56.30 21.91
CA SER A 2 37.93 56.58 20.54
C SER A 2 39.44 56.37 20.49
N LEU A 3 39.94 55.76 19.42
CA LEU A 3 41.38 55.61 19.20
C LEU A 3 41.95 56.93 18.68
N ILE A 4 43.09 57.34 19.24
CA ILE A 4 43.83 58.54 18.86
C ILE A 4 45.30 58.17 18.67
N ASP A 5 46.05 59.04 17.98
CA ASP A 5 47.47 58.89 17.67
C ASP A 5 47.82 57.71 16.73
N PHE A 6 47.69 57.96 15.43
CA PHE A 6 48.10 57.03 14.36
C PHE A 6 49.56 57.22 13.93
N GLY A 7 50.39 57.92 14.72
CA GLY A 7 51.79 58.24 14.36
C GLY A 7 52.69 57.00 14.19
N THR A 8 52.28 55.85 14.72
CA THR A 8 52.97 54.56 14.62
C THR A 8 52.22 53.53 13.76
N ALA A 9 51.12 53.91 13.11
CA ALA A 9 50.33 53.03 12.25
C ALA A 9 51.11 52.64 10.99
N ARG A 10 50.90 51.41 10.50
CA ARG A 10 51.60 50.85 9.34
C ARG A 10 50.65 50.10 8.42
N GLU A 11 50.97 50.11 7.13
CA GLU A 11 50.32 49.25 6.15
C GLU A 11 51.01 47.88 6.14
N PHE A 12 50.23 46.82 6.32
CA PHE A 12 50.73 45.45 6.29
C PHE A 12 51.22 45.08 4.88
N LYS A 13 52.44 44.55 4.77
CA LYS A 13 53.06 44.15 3.49
C LYS A 13 53.38 42.66 3.50
N SER A 14 52.62 41.86 2.76
CA SER A 14 52.77 40.39 2.71
C SER A 14 54.15 39.89 2.21
N SER A 15 54.98 40.76 1.64
CA SER A 15 56.29 40.43 1.05
C SER A 15 57.49 40.69 1.97
N SER A 16 57.27 41.10 3.22
CA SER A 16 58.35 41.47 4.16
C SER A 16 58.47 40.43 5.29
N VAL A 17 59.70 39.98 5.57
CA VAL A 17 59.96 38.88 6.52
C VAL A 17 60.09 39.37 7.97
N GLU A 18 60.57 40.60 8.20
CA GLU A 18 60.78 41.16 9.55
C GLU A 18 60.61 42.68 9.57
N ASP A 19 60.26 43.22 10.75
CA ASP A 19 60.18 44.66 11.01
C ASP A 19 61.56 45.28 11.29
N THR A 20 61.85 46.43 10.66
CA THR A 20 63.18 47.08 10.69
C THR A 20 63.42 48.01 11.90
N THR A 21 62.43 48.17 12.79
CA THR A 21 62.48 49.12 13.92
C THR A 21 61.71 48.58 15.12
N CYS A 22 62.32 48.54 16.31
CA CYS A 22 61.60 48.25 17.55
C CYS A 22 60.63 49.39 17.86
N LEU A 23 59.34 49.08 18.04
CA LEU A 23 58.27 50.05 18.29
C LEU A 23 57.33 49.51 19.37
N GLY A 24 56.96 50.34 20.33
CA GLY A 24 55.90 50.01 21.30
C GLY A 24 56.24 50.38 22.74
N THR A 25 55.21 50.39 23.60
CA THR A 25 55.35 50.68 25.02
C THR A 25 55.74 49.39 25.76
N GLN A 26 56.83 49.42 26.53
CA GLN A 26 57.31 48.26 27.29
C GLN A 26 56.17 47.62 28.10
N GLY A 27 56.00 46.30 27.99
CA GLY A 27 54.93 45.57 28.68
C GLY A 27 53.57 45.54 27.96
N TYR A 28 53.30 46.47 27.02
CA TYR A 28 52.10 46.43 26.16
C TYR A 28 52.40 45.95 24.76
N ALA A 29 53.62 46.20 24.27
CA ALA A 29 54.03 45.77 22.94
C ALA A 29 54.13 44.24 22.86
N ALA A 30 53.69 43.69 21.73
CA ALA A 30 53.75 42.26 21.46
C ALA A 30 55.22 41.81 21.26
N PRO A 31 55.58 40.55 21.57
CA PRO A 31 56.95 40.05 21.43
C PRO A 31 57.58 40.28 20.06
N GLU A 32 56.80 40.16 18.98
CA GLU A 32 57.24 40.41 17.60
C GLU A 32 57.68 41.85 17.33
N GLN A 33 57.23 42.82 18.13
CA GLN A 33 57.59 44.24 17.98
C GLN A 33 58.98 44.59 18.55
N TYR A 34 59.61 43.68 19.29
CA TYR A 34 60.95 43.89 19.87
C TYR A 34 62.10 43.53 18.90
N GLY A 35 61.79 43.12 17.67
CA GLY A 35 62.76 42.81 16.59
C GLY A 35 63.17 41.33 16.56
N GLY A 36 63.34 40.76 15.35
CA GLY A 36 63.85 39.39 15.13
C GLY A 36 62.87 38.24 15.42
N HIS A 37 61.58 38.53 15.60
CA HIS A 37 60.56 37.56 16.01
C HIS A 37 59.34 37.47 15.06
N GLY A 38 59.45 37.99 13.84
CA GLY A 38 58.42 37.96 12.80
C GLY A 38 57.94 39.34 12.35
N GLN A 39 56.95 39.37 11.45
CA GLN A 39 56.30 40.60 10.99
C GLN A 39 55.06 40.91 11.83
N THR A 40 54.87 42.18 12.17
CA THR A 40 53.63 42.68 12.80
C THR A 40 52.42 42.60 11.85
N ASP A 41 51.32 42.06 12.35
CA ASP A 41 50.01 42.09 11.69
C ASP A 41 48.90 42.49 12.69
N ALA A 42 47.63 42.37 12.30
CA ALA A 42 46.48 42.73 13.14
C ALA A 42 46.46 42.02 14.52
N ARG A 43 47.13 40.88 14.67
CA ARG A 43 47.22 40.13 15.93
C ARG A 43 48.19 40.76 16.92
N THR A 44 49.04 41.68 16.46
CA THR A 44 49.86 42.58 17.29
C THR A 44 48.94 43.49 18.10
N ASP A 45 47.95 44.10 17.46
CA ASP A 45 46.98 44.99 18.12
C ASP A 45 46.12 44.22 19.12
N ILE A 46 45.79 42.96 18.83
CA ILE A 46 45.08 42.06 19.74
C ILE A 46 45.88 41.80 21.02
N TYR A 47 47.20 41.63 20.92
CA TYR A 47 48.07 41.51 22.10
C TYR A 47 48.09 42.80 22.91
N CYS A 48 48.29 43.95 22.25
CA CYS A 48 48.30 45.27 22.90
C CYS A 48 46.98 45.53 23.64
N LEU A 49 45.85 45.17 23.03
CA LEU A 49 44.53 45.26 23.64
C LEU A 49 44.41 44.29 24.83
N GLY A 50 44.91 43.06 24.72
CA GLY A 50 45.00 42.10 25.83
C GLY A 50 45.76 42.63 27.04
N ALA A 51 46.95 43.19 26.81
CA ALA A 51 47.78 43.83 27.84
C ALA A 51 47.07 45.04 28.47
N THR A 52 46.34 45.82 27.66
CA THR A 52 45.54 46.96 28.14
C THR A 52 44.37 46.50 29.00
N MET A 53 43.62 45.49 28.56
CA MET A 53 42.53 44.88 29.34
C MET A 53 43.05 44.31 30.67
N TYR A 54 44.19 43.62 30.64
CA TYR A 54 44.85 43.13 31.85
C TYR A 54 45.12 44.26 32.84
N HIS A 55 45.73 45.37 32.39
CA HIS A 55 45.99 46.51 33.27
C HIS A 55 44.70 47.13 33.81
N LEU A 56 43.68 47.32 32.97
CA LEU A 56 42.40 47.92 33.38
C LEU A 56 41.67 47.09 34.44
N VAL A 57 41.71 45.75 34.29
CA VAL A 57 40.97 44.83 35.16
C VAL A 57 41.71 44.53 36.46
N THR A 58 43.05 44.49 36.42
CA THR A 58 43.87 44.16 37.59
C THR A 58 44.41 45.39 38.33
N GLY A 59 44.48 46.54 37.68
CA GLY A 59 45.17 47.74 38.18
C GLY A 59 46.70 47.64 38.16
N HIS A 60 47.26 46.53 37.65
CA HIS A 60 48.71 46.31 37.60
C HIS A 60 49.29 46.68 36.23
N ASN A 61 50.25 47.60 36.24
CA ASN A 61 50.90 48.07 35.01
C ASN A 61 51.94 47.04 34.50
N PRO A 62 51.75 46.43 33.31
CA PRO A 62 52.70 45.48 32.73
C PRO A 62 54.11 46.03 32.49
N SER A 63 54.27 47.36 32.42
CA SER A 63 55.58 48.03 32.30
C SER A 63 56.38 48.05 33.60
N THR A 64 55.84 47.54 34.72
CA THR A 64 56.50 47.54 36.03
C THR A 64 56.80 46.11 36.52
N PRO A 65 57.86 45.89 37.32
CA PRO A 65 58.12 44.59 37.92
C PRO A 65 56.87 44.06 38.64
N PRO A 66 56.49 42.78 38.44
CA PRO A 66 57.30 41.67 37.95
C PRO A 66 57.42 41.48 36.41
N TYR A 67 56.95 42.42 35.57
CA TYR A 67 56.95 42.35 34.07
C TYR A 67 56.21 41.15 33.45
N GLU A 68 55.82 40.16 34.23
CA GLU A 68 55.01 39.01 33.86
C GLU A 68 53.53 39.29 34.15
N MET A 69 52.65 38.87 33.22
CA MET A 69 51.21 38.92 33.43
C MET A 69 50.75 37.61 34.09
N TYR A 70 50.35 37.69 35.35
CA TYR A 70 49.73 36.56 36.06
C TYR A 70 48.26 36.42 35.67
N PRO A 71 47.61 35.27 35.93
CA PRO A 71 46.16 35.15 35.73
C PRO A 71 45.40 36.22 36.54
N ILE A 72 44.42 36.90 35.93
CA ILE A 72 43.71 38.03 36.58
C ILE A 72 43.03 37.64 37.90
N ARG A 73 42.61 36.37 38.02
CA ARG A 73 41.96 35.82 39.21
C ARG A 73 42.93 35.57 40.36
N GLN A 74 44.24 35.58 40.10
CA GLN A 74 45.25 35.62 41.16
C GLN A 74 45.20 36.95 41.92
N TRP A 75 44.87 38.05 41.24
CA TRP A 75 44.72 39.37 41.84
C TRP A 75 43.35 39.58 42.46
N ASN A 76 42.30 39.10 41.80
CA ASN A 76 40.94 39.14 42.32
C ASN A 76 40.15 37.89 41.89
N PRO A 77 39.97 36.89 42.79
CA PRO A 77 39.28 35.64 42.48
C PRO A 77 37.82 35.78 42.02
N VAL A 78 37.18 36.93 42.26
CA VAL A 78 35.80 37.24 41.87
C VAL A 78 35.69 37.57 40.37
N LEU A 79 36.80 37.86 39.70
CA LEU A 79 36.81 38.09 38.26
C LEU A 79 36.44 36.81 37.49
N SER A 80 35.78 36.99 36.35
CA SER A 80 35.35 35.90 35.48
C SER A 80 36.55 35.10 34.95
N SER A 81 36.43 33.79 35.02
CA SER A 81 37.37 32.84 34.42
C SER A 81 37.33 32.86 32.89
N GLY A 82 36.19 33.20 32.30
CA GLY A 82 36.10 33.41 30.86
C GLY A 82 36.85 34.66 30.41
N LEU A 83 36.75 35.76 31.16
CA LEU A 83 37.55 36.96 30.88
C LEU A 83 39.06 36.72 31.03
N GLU A 84 39.44 35.92 32.03
CA GLU A 84 40.83 35.47 32.22
C GLU A 84 41.34 34.69 31.00
N GLU A 85 40.55 33.73 30.50
CA GLU A 85 40.90 32.92 29.32
C GLU A 85 41.05 33.79 28.06
N ILE A 86 40.18 34.78 27.86
CA ILE A 86 40.27 35.73 26.75
C ILE A 86 41.55 36.56 26.84
N ILE A 87 41.86 37.14 28.00
CA ILE A 87 43.08 37.94 28.19
C ILE A 87 44.32 37.08 27.95
N ILE A 88 44.36 35.87 28.51
CA ILE A 88 45.46 34.91 28.30
C ILE A 88 45.62 34.56 26.82
N LYS A 89 44.52 34.37 26.07
CA LYS A 89 44.56 34.08 24.64
C LYS A 89 45.06 35.29 23.83
N CYS A 90 44.64 36.50 24.18
CA CYS A 90 45.17 37.72 23.56
C CYS A 90 46.68 37.88 23.77
N THR A 91 47.18 37.58 24.98
CA THR A 91 48.57 37.80 25.37
C THR A 91 49.48 36.58 25.13
N GLN A 92 49.08 35.63 24.29
CA GLN A 92 49.96 34.52 23.89
C GLN A 92 51.19 35.05 23.15
N ARG A 93 52.36 34.45 23.41
CA ARG A 93 53.61 34.90 22.76
C ARG A 93 53.56 34.69 21.25
N ASN A 94 53.06 33.55 20.80
CA ASN A 94 52.91 33.20 19.39
C ASN A 94 51.61 33.81 18.82
N PRO A 95 51.66 34.62 17.75
CA PRO A 95 50.47 35.20 17.12
C PRO A 95 49.42 34.18 16.66
N ASN A 96 49.84 32.95 16.29
CA ASN A 96 48.91 31.90 15.85
C ASN A 96 48.01 31.37 16.99
N ASP A 97 48.43 31.54 18.24
CA ASP A 97 47.67 31.09 19.41
C ASP A 97 46.70 32.17 19.93
N ARG A 98 46.71 33.37 19.30
CA ARG A 98 45.81 34.49 19.62
C ARG A 98 44.50 34.39 18.85
N TYR A 99 43.55 35.27 19.16
CA TYR A 99 42.43 35.53 18.25
C TYR A 99 42.96 36.02 16.90
N GLN A 100 42.43 35.49 15.81
CA GLN A 100 42.93 35.80 14.46
C GLN A 100 42.32 37.08 13.89
N SER A 101 41.28 37.62 14.55
CA SER A 101 40.68 38.91 14.19
C SER A 101 40.05 39.61 15.40
N CYS A 102 39.90 40.94 15.31
CA CYS A 102 39.17 41.71 16.31
C CYS A 102 37.68 41.29 16.40
N ALA A 103 37.10 40.76 15.31
CA ALA A 103 35.74 40.24 15.33
C ALA A 103 35.62 38.96 16.18
N GLU A 104 36.60 38.05 16.07
CA GLU A 104 36.67 36.84 16.91
C GLU A 104 36.86 37.21 18.39
N LEU A 105 37.72 38.19 18.68
CA LEU A 105 37.91 38.71 20.03
C LEU A 105 36.63 39.37 20.58
N LEU A 106 35.98 40.21 19.79
CA LEU A 106 34.73 40.87 20.19
C LEU A 106 33.65 39.84 20.53
N TYR A 107 33.47 38.81 19.70
CA TYR A 107 32.54 37.72 19.98
C TYR A 107 32.84 37.04 21.32
N ALA A 108 34.12 36.74 21.58
CA ALA A 108 34.52 36.12 22.84
C ALA A 108 34.26 37.05 24.04
N LEU A 109 34.51 38.36 23.90
CA LEU A 109 34.23 39.36 24.93
C LEU A 109 32.74 39.53 25.20
N ASP A 110 31.88 39.48 24.19
CA ASP A 110 30.42 39.54 24.38
C ASP A 110 29.89 38.28 25.08
N HIS A 111 30.55 37.13 24.89
CA HIS A 111 30.14 35.82 25.43
C HIS A 111 31.09 35.29 26.50
N TYR A 112 31.84 36.15 27.18
CA TYR A 112 32.87 35.72 28.14
C TYR A 112 32.29 34.88 29.28
N GLN A 113 31.03 35.11 29.65
CA GLN A 113 30.33 34.33 30.66
C GLN A 113 30.16 32.86 30.23
N ASP A 114 29.97 32.57 28.94
CA ASP A 114 29.86 31.18 28.47
C ASP A 114 31.16 30.40 28.66
N LEU A 115 32.29 31.11 28.67
CA LEU A 115 33.61 30.54 28.93
C LEU A 115 33.87 30.32 30.43
N ASP A 116 33.01 30.81 31.32
CA ASP A 116 33.17 30.59 32.75
C ASP A 116 33.11 29.10 33.12
N ILE A 117 33.98 28.69 34.05
CA ILE A 117 34.09 27.30 34.51
C ILE A 117 32.74 26.76 34.99
N GLU A 118 31.91 27.60 35.61
CA GLU A 118 30.56 27.25 36.07
C GLU A 118 29.62 26.95 34.90
N ASN A 119 29.65 27.79 33.85
CA ASN A 119 28.80 27.62 32.67
C ASN A 119 29.26 26.45 31.80
N LYS A 120 30.57 26.20 31.64
CA LYS A 120 31.11 25.00 30.96
C LYS A 120 30.65 23.70 31.62
N LYS A 121 30.55 23.65 32.96
CA LYS A 121 30.04 22.46 33.68
C LYS A 121 28.55 22.22 33.39
N VAL A 122 27.74 23.27 33.41
CA VAL A 122 26.30 23.18 33.11
C VAL A 122 26.07 22.75 31.66
N GLN A 123 26.80 23.32 30.70
CA GLN A 123 26.71 22.94 29.29
C GLN A 123 27.11 21.48 29.06
N ASN A 124 28.18 21.00 29.70
CA ASN A 124 28.57 19.58 29.62
C ASN A 124 27.51 18.64 30.19
N LEU A 125 26.83 19.02 31.27
CA LEU A 125 25.74 18.22 31.83
C LEU A 125 24.52 18.20 30.90
N LYS A 126 24.15 19.35 30.33
CA LYS A 126 23.08 19.46 29.31
C LYS A 126 23.40 18.61 28.08
N TRP A 127 24.63 18.64 27.60
CA TRP A 127 25.06 17.81 26.47
C TRP A 127 25.01 16.32 26.80
N LYS A 128 25.52 15.90 27.96
CA LYS A 128 25.45 14.50 28.40
C LYS A 128 24.02 14.00 28.54
N THR A 129 23.14 14.81 29.15
CA THR A 129 21.72 14.46 29.29
C THR A 129 21.01 14.36 27.93
N PHE A 130 21.29 15.28 27.01
CA PHE A 130 20.83 15.18 25.63
C PHE A 130 21.30 13.88 24.95
N MET A 131 22.59 13.56 25.03
CA MET A 131 23.15 12.34 24.43
C MET A 131 22.56 11.07 25.01
N VAL A 132 22.34 11.01 26.34
CA VAL A 132 21.67 9.88 26.98
C VAL A 132 20.24 9.73 26.47
N SER A 133 19.50 10.84 26.35
CA SER A 133 18.13 10.81 25.82
C SER A 133 18.07 10.36 24.35
N LEU A 134 19.04 10.78 23.53
CA LEU A 134 19.15 10.37 22.13
C LEU A 134 19.44 8.87 22.00
N ILE A 135 20.38 8.36 22.80
CA ILE A 135 20.71 6.92 22.82
C ILE A 135 19.49 6.11 23.25
N LEU A 136 18.79 6.55 24.30
CA LEU A 136 17.58 5.86 24.77
C LEU A 136 16.48 5.85 23.69
N ALA A 137 16.28 6.97 22.98
CA ALA A 137 15.34 7.05 21.88
C ALA A 137 15.70 6.08 20.73
N LEU A 138 16.99 5.97 20.37
CA LEU A 138 17.45 5.03 19.36
C LEU A 138 17.24 3.57 19.79
N VAL A 139 17.54 3.23 21.04
CA VAL A 139 17.31 1.89 21.59
C VAL A 139 15.81 1.54 21.55
N MET A 140 14.93 2.47 21.93
CA MET A 140 13.48 2.27 21.85
C MET A 140 13.01 2.08 20.40
N ALA A 141 13.54 2.85 19.45
CA ALA A 141 13.19 2.72 18.03
C ALA A 141 13.60 1.34 17.46
N VAL A 142 14.82 0.89 17.76
CA VAL A 142 15.29 -0.45 17.37
C VAL A 142 14.44 -1.53 18.04
N GLY A 143 14.12 -1.38 19.32
CA GLY A 143 13.25 -2.30 20.05
C GLY A 143 11.85 -2.40 19.42
N ALA A 144 11.25 -1.27 19.05
CA ALA A 144 9.92 -1.23 18.41
C ALA A 144 9.92 -1.97 17.06
N VAL A 145 10.96 -1.79 16.23
CA VAL A 145 11.12 -2.54 14.98
C VAL A 145 11.29 -4.04 15.25
N GLY A 146 12.10 -4.40 16.24
CA GLY A 146 12.28 -5.80 16.66
C GLY A 146 10.96 -6.45 17.13
N PHE A 147 10.18 -5.75 17.95
CA PHE A 147 8.86 -6.21 18.38
C PHE A 147 7.87 -6.36 17.22
N LYS A 148 7.89 -5.45 16.24
CA LYS A 148 7.06 -5.57 15.04
C LYS A 148 7.41 -6.84 14.24
N ILE A 149 8.71 -7.11 14.04
CA ILE A 149 9.16 -8.32 13.33
C ILE A 149 8.75 -9.58 14.10
N ALA A 150 8.95 -9.61 15.42
CA ALA A 150 8.58 -10.75 16.25
C ALA A 150 7.07 -11.00 16.26
N ALA A 151 6.25 -9.94 16.36
CA ALA A 151 4.80 -10.04 16.28
C ALA A 151 4.36 -10.61 14.92
N ASN A 152 4.93 -10.11 13.82
CA ASN A 152 4.62 -10.60 12.48
C ASN A 152 5.03 -12.08 12.27
N ALA A 153 6.12 -12.53 12.89
CA ALA A 153 6.56 -13.93 12.79
C ALA A 153 5.61 -14.87 13.55
N GLU A 154 5.09 -14.44 14.71
CA GLU A 154 4.11 -15.20 15.48
C GLU A 154 2.75 -15.26 14.77
N THR A 155 2.29 -14.15 14.17
CA THR A 155 1.04 -14.13 13.39
C THR A 155 1.12 -15.05 12.19
N ALA A 156 2.22 -15.03 11.42
CA ALA A 156 2.41 -15.93 10.28
C ALA A 156 2.43 -17.41 10.71
N SER A 157 3.12 -17.73 11.81
CA SER A 157 3.12 -19.09 12.37
C SER A 157 1.73 -19.53 12.84
N THR A 158 0.91 -18.60 13.33
CA THR A 158 -0.45 -18.87 13.78
C THR A 158 -1.37 -19.07 12.58
N TYR A 159 -1.27 -18.21 11.56
CA TYR A 159 -2.02 -18.31 10.31
C TYR A 159 -1.80 -19.66 9.63
N ASP A 160 -0.55 -20.04 9.40
CA ASP A 160 -0.20 -21.35 8.83
C ASP A 160 -0.76 -22.53 9.64
N SER A 161 -0.82 -22.39 10.97
CA SER A 161 -1.42 -23.40 11.86
C SER A 161 -2.93 -23.46 11.72
N LEU A 162 -3.61 -22.33 11.49
CA LEU A 162 -5.06 -22.30 11.29
C LEU A 162 -5.43 -22.90 9.94
N ILE A 163 -4.70 -22.55 8.87
CA ILE A 163 -4.91 -23.15 7.55
C ILE A 163 -4.78 -24.68 7.61
N LYS A 164 -3.71 -25.19 8.25
CA LYS A 164 -3.55 -26.65 8.43
C LYS A 164 -4.65 -27.28 9.26
N GLN A 165 -5.16 -26.59 10.28
CA GLN A 165 -6.27 -27.10 11.07
C GLN A 165 -7.56 -27.15 10.23
N ALA A 166 -7.82 -26.11 9.43
CA ALA A 166 -8.94 -26.06 8.51
C ALA A 166 -8.90 -27.21 7.48
N GLU A 167 -7.74 -27.42 6.85
CA GLU A 167 -7.51 -28.51 5.89
C GLU A 167 -7.68 -29.90 6.53
N ASN A 168 -7.14 -30.09 7.74
CA ASN A 168 -7.28 -31.36 8.46
C ASN A 168 -8.74 -31.64 8.86
N SER A 169 -9.47 -30.61 9.29
CA SER A 169 -10.92 -30.70 9.58
C SER A 169 -11.71 -31.12 8.34
N ALA A 170 -11.40 -30.54 7.18
CA ALA A 170 -11.96 -30.96 5.89
C ALA A 170 -11.72 -32.45 5.62
N GLY A 171 -10.47 -32.92 5.84
CA GLY A 171 -10.07 -34.30 5.60
C GLY A 171 -10.76 -35.34 6.48
N VAL A 172 -11.30 -34.93 7.64
CA VAL A 172 -12.08 -35.80 8.55
C VAL A 172 -13.59 -35.58 8.45
N GLY A 173 -14.05 -34.70 7.56
CA GLY A 173 -15.47 -34.39 7.35
C GLY A 173 -16.09 -33.45 8.38
N ASP A 174 -15.28 -32.71 9.14
CA ASP A 174 -15.72 -31.72 10.12
C ASP A 174 -15.69 -30.31 9.50
N TYR A 175 -16.62 -30.06 8.58
CA TYR A 175 -16.65 -28.83 7.80
C TYR A 175 -16.94 -27.59 8.65
N GLU A 176 -17.80 -27.69 9.67
CA GLU A 176 -18.11 -26.57 10.58
C GLU A 176 -16.85 -26.09 11.33
N ALA A 177 -16.05 -27.02 11.86
CA ALA A 177 -14.77 -26.66 12.48
C ALA A 177 -13.78 -26.11 11.45
N GLY A 178 -13.76 -26.67 10.24
CA GLY A 178 -12.90 -26.22 9.15
C GLY A 178 -13.16 -24.77 8.74
N LEU A 179 -14.42 -24.42 8.51
CA LEU A 179 -14.86 -23.05 8.18
C LEU A 179 -14.47 -22.06 9.27
N LYS A 180 -14.66 -22.43 10.54
CA LYS A 180 -14.26 -21.58 11.67
C LYS A 180 -12.75 -21.28 11.67
N TYR A 181 -11.91 -22.27 11.38
CA TYR A 181 -10.46 -22.04 11.28
C TYR A 181 -10.09 -21.12 10.10
N TYR A 182 -10.81 -21.21 8.97
CA TYR A 182 -10.63 -20.26 7.87
C TYR A 182 -11.08 -18.85 8.25
N GLU A 183 -12.20 -18.69 8.95
CA GLU A 183 -12.63 -17.38 9.47
C GLU A 183 -11.61 -16.78 10.43
N GLU A 184 -11.10 -17.56 11.38
CA GLU A 184 -10.03 -17.12 12.30
C GLU A 184 -8.75 -16.74 11.54
N ALA A 185 -8.41 -17.45 10.47
CA ALA A 185 -7.27 -17.13 9.61
C ALA A 185 -7.48 -15.82 8.84
N ILE A 186 -8.69 -15.58 8.33
CA ILE A 186 -9.08 -14.33 7.65
C ILE A 186 -9.03 -13.14 8.60
N GLU A 187 -9.39 -13.32 9.88
CA GLU A 187 -9.26 -12.25 10.89
C GLU A 187 -7.79 -11.88 11.17
N LEU A 188 -6.86 -12.83 11.05
CA LEU A 188 -5.42 -12.58 11.23
C LEU A 188 -4.76 -11.94 10.01
N GLU A 189 -5.03 -12.45 8.80
CA GLU A 189 -4.48 -11.95 7.54
C GLU A 189 -5.60 -11.70 6.51
N PRO A 190 -6.34 -10.58 6.64
CA PRO A 190 -7.54 -10.32 5.85
C PRO A 190 -7.27 -10.05 4.36
N ASP A 191 -6.03 -9.76 3.97
CA ASP A 191 -5.56 -9.57 2.59
C ASP A 191 -5.04 -10.86 1.94
N ASN A 192 -5.00 -11.98 2.67
CA ASN A 192 -4.48 -13.25 2.19
C ASN A 192 -5.61 -14.16 1.64
N MET A 193 -5.60 -14.40 0.33
CA MET A 193 -6.66 -15.15 -0.36
C MET A 193 -6.69 -16.65 -0.03
N VAL A 194 -5.64 -17.22 0.57
CA VAL A 194 -5.57 -18.67 0.84
C VAL A 194 -6.72 -19.14 1.72
N ALA A 195 -7.05 -18.40 2.78
CA ALA A 195 -8.14 -18.76 3.66
C ALA A 195 -9.52 -18.61 2.99
N TYR A 196 -9.71 -17.57 2.17
CA TYR A 196 -10.94 -17.38 1.40
C TYR A 196 -11.16 -18.51 0.38
N ASN A 197 -10.11 -18.87 -0.36
CA ASN A 197 -10.15 -19.98 -1.32
C ASN A 197 -10.41 -21.32 -0.62
N GLY A 198 -9.79 -21.55 0.54
CA GLY A 198 -10.05 -22.73 1.36
C GLY A 198 -11.50 -22.82 1.83
N MET A 199 -12.05 -21.70 2.30
CA MET A 199 -13.45 -21.58 2.71
C MET A 199 -14.40 -21.84 1.53
N LEU A 200 -14.13 -21.24 0.36
CA LEU A 200 -14.94 -21.46 -0.85
C LEU A 200 -14.88 -22.92 -1.31
N ASN A 201 -13.70 -23.53 -1.36
CA ASN A 201 -13.54 -24.94 -1.71
C ASN A 201 -14.30 -25.87 -0.75
N MET A 202 -14.42 -25.46 0.52
CA MET A 202 -15.17 -26.20 1.52
C MET A 202 -16.68 -26.14 1.27
N TYR A 203 -17.21 -24.94 0.97
CA TYR A 203 -18.61 -24.78 0.56
C TYR A 203 -18.90 -25.53 -0.74
N MET A 204 -18.04 -25.41 -1.74
CA MET A 204 -18.23 -26.09 -3.04
C MET A 204 -17.98 -27.60 -2.99
N SER A 205 -17.84 -28.22 -1.81
CA SER A 205 -17.58 -29.66 -1.70
C SER A 205 -18.74 -30.54 -2.19
N ASP A 206 -19.96 -30.01 -2.18
CA ASP A 206 -21.18 -30.61 -2.73
C ASP A 206 -21.60 -29.97 -4.08
N GLU A 207 -20.70 -29.20 -4.69
CA GLU A 207 -20.84 -28.52 -5.99
C GLU A 207 -21.90 -27.40 -6.04
N VAL A 208 -22.53 -27.05 -4.92
CA VAL A 208 -23.62 -26.06 -4.88
C VAL A 208 -23.43 -25.11 -3.70
N ILE A 209 -23.34 -23.80 -3.97
CA ILE A 209 -23.34 -22.81 -2.88
C ILE A 209 -24.78 -22.58 -2.41
N GLU A 210 -25.08 -22.96 -1.18
CA GLU A 210 -26.37 -22.70 -0.56
C GLU A 210 -26.59 -21.21 -0.24
N THR A 211 -27.84 -20.82 0.01
CA THR A 211 -28.18 -19.42 0.31
C THR A 211 -27.50 -18.90 1.58
N GLU A 212 -27.37 -19.74 2.61
CA GLU A 212 -26.70 -19.32 3.86
C GLU A 212 -25.18 -19.21 3.66
N GLU A 213 -24.56 -20.16 2.95
CA GLU A 213 -23.14 -20.12 2.60
C GLU A 213 -22.79 -18.88 1.76
N TYR A 214 -23.63 -18.54 0.78
CA TYR A 214 -23.48 -17.31 0.02
C TYR A 214 -23.49 -16.06 0.92
N LYS A 215 -24.41 -16.00 1.88
CA LYS A 215 -24.48 -14.87 2.82
C LYS A 215 -23.22 -14.79 3.66
N GLU A 216 -22.68 -15.92 4.08
CA GLU A 216 -21.43 -16.01 4.85
C GLU A 216 -20.23 -15.54 4.01
N ILE A 217 -20.06 -16.08 2.80
CA ILE A 217 -19.03 -15.64 1.85
C ILE A 217 -19.12 -14.13 1.63
N ASN A 218 -20.32 -13.62 1.32
CA ASN A 218 -20.52 -12.20 1.04
C ASN A 218 -20.28 -11.32 2.29
N ALA A 219 -20.62 -11.80 3.49
CA ALA A 219 -20.37 -11.09 4.73
C ALA A 219 -18.87 -11.00 5.06
N VAL A 220 -18.13 -12.10 4.90
CA VAL A 220 -16.68 -12.16 5.17
C VAL A 220 -15.92 -11.31 4.15
N VAL A 221 -16.20 -11.47 2.86
CA VAL A 221 -15.56 -10.71 1.79
C VAL A 221 -15.92 -9.23 1.88
N GLY A 222 -17.18 -8.88 2.12
CA GLY A 222 -17.62 -7.49 2.22
C GLY A 222 -16.97 -6.70 3.36
N LYS A 223 -16.59 -7.35 4.47
CA LYS A 223 -15.85 -6.71 5.57
C LYS A 223 -14.43 -6.33 5.17
N ASN A 224 -13.80 -7.11 4.29
CA ASN A 224 -12.38 -7.04 3.96
C ASN A 224 -12.09 -6.59 2.53
N GLU A 225 -13.12 -6.29 1.74
CA GLU A 225 -13.03 -6.05 0.29
C GLU A 225 -11.93 -5.05 -0.10
N ASN A 226 -11.83 -3.92 0.62
CA ASN A 226 -10.81 -2.90 0.34
C ASN A 226 -9.36 -3.41 0.47
N LEU A 227 -9.13 -4.45 1.27
CA LEU A 227 -7.82 -5.07 1.47
C LEU A 227 -7.52 -6.08 0.36
N LEU A 228 -8.54 -6.85 -0.05
CA LEU A 228 -8.46 -7.86 -1.11
C LEU A 228 -8.15 -7.25 -2.48
N THR A 229 -8.64 -6.05 -2.75
CA THR A 229 -8.33 -5.31 -3.99
C THR A 229 -6.86 -4.84 -4.09
N THR A 230 -6.00 -5.19 -3.14
CA THR A 230 -4.54 -4.96 -3.24
C THR A 230 -3.87 -6.04 -4.10
N ASN A 231 -4.37 -7.27 -4.09
CA ASN A 231 -3.94 -8.37 -4.95
C ASN A 231 -5.04 -8.69 -5.98
N VAL A 232 -5.18 -7.77 -6.94
CA VAL A 232 -6.36 -7.68 -7.82
C VAL A 232 -6.62 -8.93 -8.66
N ASP A 233 -5.58 -9.66 -9.07
CA ASP A 233 -5.74 -10.86 -9.90
C ASP A 233 -6.26 -12.06 -9.09
N GLU A 234 -5.68 -12.35 -7.92
CA GLU A 234 -6.16 -13.44 -7.06
C GLU A 234 -7.59 -13.19 -6.58
N PHE A 235 -7.94 -11.93 -6.27
CA PHE A 235 -9.32 -11.58 -5.92
C PHE A 235 -10.27 -11.72 -7.11
N ALA A 236 -9.85 -11.36 -8.32
CA ALA A 236 -10.66 -11.53 -9.52
C ALA A 236 -10.93 -13.01 -9.84
N ASP A 237 -9.93 -13.89 -9.68
CA ASP A 237 -10.10 -15.33 -9.86
C ASP A 237 -11.09 -15.93 -8.86
N PHE A 238 -10.94 -15.58 -7.57
CA PHE A 238 -11.91 -15.99 -6.55
C PHE A 238 -13.32 -15.46 -6.85
N ALA A 239 -13.45 -14.18 -7.20
CA ALA A 239 -14.73 -13.58 -7.52
C ALA A 239 -15.40 -14.25 -8.72
N LYS A 240 -14.61 -14.69 -9.70
CA LYS A 240 -15.07 -15.43 -10.88
C LYS A 240 -15.59 -16.81 -10.49
N GLU A 241 -14.89 -17.52 -9.62
CA GLU A 241 -15.31 -18.83 -9.13
C GLU A 241 -16.63 -18.77 -8.34
N VAL A 242 -16.77 -17.76 -7.47
CA VAL A 242 -18.05 -17.48 -6.79
C VAL A 242 -19.15 -17.12 -7.79
N ALA A 243 -18.86 -16.25 -8.78
CA ALA A 243 -19.83 -15.83 -9.78
C ALA A 243 -20.34 -17.00 -10.62
N ASP A 244 -19.43 -17.82 -11.14
CA ASP A 244 -19.74 -19.00 -11.95
C ASP A 244 -20.59 -19.99 -11.13
N SER A 245 -20.21 -20.25 -9.86
CA SER A 245 -20.95 -21.17 -9.00
C SER A 245 -22.38 -20.71 -8.72
N LEU A 246 -22.58 -19.42 -8.43
CA LEU A 246 -23.91 -18.85 -8.21
C LEU A 246 -24.77 -18.81 -9.45
N PHE A 247 -24.18 -18.53 -10.61
CA PHE A 247 -24.91 -18.41 -11.86
C PHE A 247 -25.53 -19.74 -12.28
N PHE A 248 -24.84 -20.85 -12.04
CA PHE A 248 -25.25 -22.19 -12.47
C PHE A 248 -25.83 -23.05 -11.35
N CYS A 249 -26.01 -22.50 -10.14
CA CYS A 249 -26.63 -23.17 -9.01
C CYS A 249 -28.13 -23.42 -9.28
N SER A 250 -28.56 -24.69 -9.22
CA SER A 250 -29.95 -25.11 -9.49
C SER A 250 -30.87 -25.09 -8.26
N ASP A 251 -30.30 -25.05 -7.05
CA ASP A 251 -31.06 -25.01 -5.79
C ASP A 251 -31.49 -23.59 -5.40
N TYR A 252 -30.92 -22.58 -6.05
CA TYR A 252 -31.42 -21.21 -5.96
C TYR A 252 -32.75 -21.08 -6.70
N ASP A 253 -33.61 -20.11 -6.32
CA ASP A 253 -34.51 -19.52 -7.31
C ASP A 253 -33.62 -19.09 -8.49
N PRO A 254 -33.74 -19.70 -9.68
CA PRO A 254 -32.80 -19.47 -10.77
C PRO A 254 -32.60 -17.98 -11.07
N ASN A 255 -33.63 -17.16 -10.81
CA ASN A 255 -33.60 -15.71 -10.92
C ASN A 255 -32.65 -15.05 -9.92
N ALA A 256 -32.67 -15.48 -8.68
CA ALA A 256 -31.87 -14.87 -7.63
C ALA A 256 -30.39 -15.31 -7.70
N GLY A 257 -30.07 -16.56 -8.05
CA GLY A 257 -28.68 -17.00 -8.25
C GLY A 257 -27.99 -16.23 -9.38
N ILE A 258 -28.69 -16.05 -10.50
CA ILE A 258 -28.24 -15.22 -11.63
C ILE A 258 -28.13 -13.74 -11.22
N ALA A 259 -29.04 -13.21 -10.41
CA ALA A 259 -28.92 -11.84 -9.90
C ALA A 259 -27.69 -11.65 -9.00
N TYR A 260 -27.38 -12.62 -8.13
CA TYR A 260 -26.23 -12.55 -7.23
C TYR A 260 -24.90 -12.67 -7.95
N SER A 261 -24.80 -13.56 -8.93
CA SER A 261 -23.57 -13.72 -9.74
C SER A 261 -23.21 -12.43 -10.49
N ALA A 262 -24.19 -11.62 -10.93
CA ALA A 262 -23.93 -10.33 -11.57
C ALA A 262 -23.06 -9.39 -10.71
N ASN A 263 -23.29 -9.37 -9.38
CA ASN A 263 -22.48 -8.55 -8.47
C ASN A 263 -21.04 -9.06 -8.37
N TRP A 264 -20.84 -10.36 -8.47
CA TRP A 264 -19.52 -10.97 -8.43
C TRP A 264 -18.77 -10.81 -9.75
N TYR A 265 -19.43 -10.98 -10.90
CA TYR A 265 -18.84 -10.62 -12.19
C TYR A 265 -18.47 -9.14 -12.27
N LYS A 266 -19.22 -8.25 -11.62
CA LYS A 266 -18.80 -6.85 -11.50
C LYS A 266 -17.44 -6.71 -10.78
N LYS A 267 -17.22 -7.46 -9.70
CA LYS A 267 -15.93 -7.49 -9.00
C LYS A 267 -14.83 -8.04 -9.90
N VAL A 268 -15.11 -9.06 -10.72
CA VAL A 268 -14.18 -9.57 -11.74
C VAL A 268 -13.82 -8.46 -12.74
N TYR A 269 -14.83 -7.79 -13.32
CA TYR A 269 -14.62 -6.71 -14.29
C TYR A 269 -13.76 -5.56 -13.74
N GLU A 270 -13.99 -5.19 -12.48
CA GLU A 270 -13.29 -4.08 -11.83
C GLU A 270 -11.84 -4.44 -11.45
N ASN A 271 -11.51 -5.72 -11.24
CA ASN A 271 -10.22 -6.13 -10.67
C ASN A 271 -9.35 -7.00 -11.60
N ALA A 272 -9.92 -7.75 -12.54
CA ALA A 272 -9.13 -8.61 -13.43
C ALA A 272 -8.12 -7.79 -14.24
N THR A 273 -6.88 -8.25 -14.36
CA THR A 273 -5.92 -7.61 -15.28
C THR A 273 -6.06 -8.11 -16.72
N ASN A 274 -6.56 -9.33 -16.90
CA ASN A 274 -6.78 -9.94 -18.21
C ASN A 274 -8.03 -9.36 -18.88
N GLU A 275 -7.85 -8.76 -20.06
CA GLU A 275 -8.94 -8.21 -20.87
C GLU A 275 -9.97 -9.26 -21.28
N ALA A 276 -9.58 -10.53 -21.47
CA ALA A 276 -10.53 -11.61 -21.77
C ALA A 276 -11.46 -11.88 -20.57
N ASP A 277 -10.94 -11.87 -19.35
CA ASP A 277 -11.74 -12.09 -18.14
C ASP A 277 -12.66 -10.91 -17.85
N LYS A 278 -12.21 -9.66 -18.08
CA LYS A 278 -13.10 -8.49 -18.02
C LYS A 278 -14.22 -8.58 -19.04
N LYS A 279 -13.90 -8.90 -20.29
CA LYS A 279 -14.89 -9.00 -21.37
C LYS A 279 -15.93 -10.08 -21.04
N ASN A 280 -15.48 -11.24 -20.55
CA ASN A 280 -16.35 -12.32 -20.11
C ASN A 280 -17.25 -11.91 -18.94
N ALA A 281 -16.69 -11.23 -17.94
CA ALA A 281 -17.44 -10.73 -16.81
C ALA A 281 -18.51 -9.70 -17.24
N GLU A 282 -18.17 -8.76 -18.13
CA GLU A 282 -19.11 -7.80 -18.68
C GLU A 282 -20.29 -8.49 -19.39
N TYR A 283 -20.02 -9.54 -20.18
CA TYR A 283 -21.07 -10.31 -20.82
C TYR A 283 -21.98 -11.01 -19.82
N MET A 284 -21.41 -11.68 -18.82
CA MET A 284 -22.19 -12.38 -17.81
C MET A 284 -23.02 -11.42 -16.95
N MET A 285 -22.51 -10.22 -16.66
CA MET A 285 -23.28 -9.14 -16.02
C MET A 285 -24.46 -8.68 -16.87
N ASN A 286 -24.22 -8.40 -18.15
CA ASN A 286 -25.26 -7.95 -19.07
C ASN A 286 -26.33 -9.02 -19.25
N PHE A 287 -25.93 -10.28 -19.35
CA PHE A 287 -26.85 -11.41 -19.37
C PHE A 287 -27.70 -11.47 -18.10
N ALA A 288 -27.09 -11.46 -16.92
CA ALA A 288 -27.81 -11.56 -15.66
C ALA A 288 -28.83 -10.43 -15.47
N LYS A 289 -28.47 -9.23 -15.94
CA LYS A 289 -29.37 -8.07 -15.96
C LYS A 289 -30.57 -8.29 -16.89
N ASN A 290 -30.35 -8.87 -18.07
CA ASN A 290 -31.44 -9.12 -19.01
C ASN A 290 -32.33 -10.28 -18.53
N TYR A 291 -31.75 -11.32 -17.92
CA TYR A 291 -32.47 -12.49 -17.40
C TYR A 291 -33.56 -12.09 -16.40
N ASN A 292 -33.22 -11.24 -15.43
CA ASN A 292 -34.14 -10.79 -14.39
C ASN A 292 -35.37 -10.01 -14.89
N ASN A 293 -35.35 -9.51 -16.13
CA ASN A 293 -36.42 -8.70 -16.68
C ASN A 293 -37.37 -9.48 -17.61
N ILE A 294 -37.08 -10.76 -17.89
CA ILE A 294 -37.84 -11.59 -18.85
C ILE A 294 -39.26 -11.86 -18.34
N GLY A 295 -40.27 -11.51 -19.14
CA GLY A 295 -41.67 -11.82 -18.85
C GLY A 295 -42.23 -11.09 -17.62
N THR A 296 -41.49 -10.11 -17.09
CA THR A 296 -41.97 -9.26 -16.00
C THR A 296 -42.98 -8.25 -16.54
N LEU A 297 -44.03 -7.97 -15.76
CA LEU A 297 -45.05 -6.99 -16.11
C LEU A 297 -44.85 -5.72 -15.26
N ASP A 298 -44.94 -4.56 -15.90
CA ASP A 298 -44.93 -3.28 -15.20
C ASP A 298 -46.19 -3.14 -14.32
N LYS A 299 -46.25 -2.08 -13.49
CA LYS A 299 -47.42 -1.82 -12.63
C LYS A 299 -48.73 -1.60 -13.41
N LYS A 300 -48.69 -1.49 -14.73
CA LYS A 300 -49.83 -1.32 -15.63
C LYS A 300 -50.19 -2.61 -16.38
N GLY A 301 -49.48 -3.72 -16.11
CA GLY A 301 -49.71 -5.00 -16.75
C GLY A 301 -49.12 -5.12 -18.15
N ASN A 302 -48.25 -4.19 -18.56
CA ASN A 302 -47.51 -4.32 -19.82
C ASN A 302 -46.24 -5.13 -19.57
N GLU A 303 -45.82 -5.93 -20.55
CA GLU A 303 -44.49 -6.55 -20.50
C GLU A 303 -43.41 -5.46 -20.39
N VAL A 304 -42.52 -5.61 -19.41
CA VAL A 304 -41.38 -4.72 -19.17
C VAL A 304 -40.36 -4.86 -20.31
N ILE A 305 -40.30 -6.04 -20.94
CA ILE A 305 -39.52 -6.34 -22.13
C ILE A 305 -40.46 -7.02 -23.13
N ASP A 306 -40.52 -6.50 -24.35
CA ASP A 306 -41.28 -7.12 -25.44
C ASP A 306 -40.60 -8.39 -25.99
N VAL A 307 -41.37 -9.22 -26.69
CA VAL A 307 -40.93 -10.54 -27.15
C VAL A 307 -39.78 -10.44 -28.16
N GLU A 308 -39.77 -9.42 -29.02
CA GLU A 308 -38.68 -9.20 -29.99
C GLU A 308 -37.37 -8.91 -29.26
N THR A 309 -37.38 -8.00 -28.29
CA THR A 309 -36.23 -7.65 -27.45
C THR A 309 -35.74 -8.85 -26.64
N TYR A 310 -36.66 -9.67 -26.15
CA TYR A 310 -36.30 -10.90 -25.44
C TYR A 310 -35.62 -11.92 -26.35
N PHE A 311 -36.21 -12.19 -27.51
CA PHE A 311 -35.65 -13.14 -28.46
C PHE A 311 -34.29 -12.66 -28.99
N GLU A 312 -34.16 -11.35 -29.28
CA GLU A 312 -32.88 -10.73 -29.63
C GLU A 312 -31.84 -10.90 -28.52
N THR A 313 -32.22 -10.80 -27.25
CA THR A 313 -31.34 -11.07 -26.11
C THR A 313 -30.82 -12.51 -26.12
N LEU A 314 -31.71 -13.50 -26.35
CA LEU A 314 -31.31 -14.90 -26.46
C LEU A 314 -30.38 -15.13 -27.65
N SER A 315 -30.71 -14.55 -28.80
CA SER A 315 -29.88 -14.61 -30.01
C SER A 315 -28.50 -13.99 -29.80
N ASN A 316 -28.43 -12.83 -29.14
CA ASN A 316 -27.16 -12.16 -28.83
C ASN A 316 -26.31 -13.00 -27.90
N LEU A 317 -26.90 -13.66 -26.90
CA LEU A 317 -26.15 -14.54 -26.01
C LEU A 317 -25.51 -15.74 -26.74
N VAL A 318 -26.25 -16.34 -27.66
CA VAL A 318 -25.71 -17.43 -28.50
C VAL A 318 -24.61 -16.91 -29.43
N ASN A 319 -24.72 -15.65 -29.85
CA ASN A 319 -23.82 -15.02 -30.82
C ASN A 319 -22.61 -14.32 -30.23
N GLU A 320 -22.52 -14.26 -28.92
CA GLU A 320 -21.47 -13.54 -28.26
C GLU A 320 -20.10 -14.22 -28.41
N ASP A 321 -19.08 -13.40 -28.58
CA ASP A 321 -17.69 -13.85 -28.62
C ASP A 321 -17.10 -13.82 -27.20
N PHE A 322 -17.23 -14.97 -26.50
CA PHE A 322 -16.67 -15.24 -25.17
C PHE A 322 -15.12 -15.41 -25.17
N GLY A 323 -14.42 -14.97 -26.22
CA GLY A 323 -12.97 -14.87 -26.26
C GLY A 323 -12.26 -15.98 -27.05
N ASP A 324 -10.98 -16.18 -26.77
CA ASP A 324 -10.02 -16.97 -27.59
C ASP A 324 -10.28 -18.49 -27.65
N GLY A 325 -11.39 -18.98 -27.09
CA GLY A 325 -11.75 -20.39 -27.08
C GLY A 325 -11.07 -21.23 -25.99
N THR A 326 -10.40 -20.62 -25.01
CA THR A 326 -9.84 -21.32 -23.85
C THR A 326 -10.89 -21.66 -22.78
N ASN A 327 -11.85 -20.76 -22.53
CA ASN A 327 -12.97 -21.01 -21.62
C ASN A 327 -14.25 -21.38 -22.38
N ILE A 328 -14.37 -22.67 -22.70
CA ILE A 328 -15.53 -23.22 -23.43
C ILE A 328 -16.73 -23.55 -22.53
N VAL A 329 -16.59 -23.46 -21.20
CA VAL A 329 -17.65 -23.84 -20.25
C VAL A 329 -18.77 -22.81 -20.27
N VAL A 330 -18.43 -21.52 -20.19
CA VAL A 330 -19.40 -20.42 -20.20
C VAL A 330 -20.31 -20.47 -21.45
N PRO A 331 -19.79 -20.50 -22.69
CA PRO A 331 -20.63 -20.61 -23.87
C PRO A 331 -21.51 -21.88 -23.88
N LEU A 332 -20.99 -23.04 -23.45
CA LEU A 332 -21.79 -24.27 -23.37
C LEU A 332 -23.00 -24.12 -22.44
N LYS A 333 -22.80 -23.49 -21.27
CA LYS A 333 -23.89 -23.27 -20.32
C LYS A 333 -24.87 -22.19 -20.81
N CYS A 334 -24.40 -21.18 -21.53
CA CYS A 334 -25.27 -20.23 -22.23
C CYS A 334 -26.15 -20.94 -23.28
N TYR A 335 -25.57 -21.84 -24.07
CA TYR A 335 -26.30 -22.63 -25.06
C TYR A 335 -27.36 -23.54 -24.43
N GLU A 336 -26.99 -24.27 -23.38
CA GLU A 336 -27.91 -25.09 -22.60
C GLU A 336 -29.08 -24.27 -22.06
N PHE A 337 -28.77 -23.12 -21.48
CA PHE A 337 -29.76 -22.21 -20.92
C PHE A 337 -30.71 -21.65 -22.00
N VAL A 338 -30.18 -21.16 -23.13
CA VAL A 338 -31.01 -20.60 -24.22
C VAL A 338 -31.93 -21.67 -24.77
N ALA A 339 -31.42 -22.88 -25.04
CA ALA A 339 -32.26 -24.00 -25.49
C ALA A 339 -33.35 -24.34 -24.46
N SER A 340 -33.03 -24.28 -23.16
CA SER A 340 -34.02 -24.46 -22.08
C SER A 340 -35.09 -23.37 -22.08
N GLN A 341 -34.73 -22.10 -22.33
CA GLN A 341 -35.70 -21.01 -22.41
C GLN A 341 -36.61 -21.14 -23.64
N LEU A 342 -36.06 -21.53 -24.79
CA LEU A 342 -36.84 -21.81 -26.00
C LEU A 342 -37.85 -22.94 -25.76
N TYR A 343 -37.45 -23.98 -25.01
CA TYR A 343 -38.33 -25.05 -24.56
C TYR A 343 -39.42 -24.56 -23.59
N ILE A 344 -39.05 -23.87 -22.50
CA ILE A 344 -39.97 -23.42 -21.45
C ILE A 344 -40.99 -22.41 -21.99
N ARG A 345 -40.55 -21.49 -22.87
CA ARG A 345 -41.36 -20.34 -23.33
C ARG A 345 -41.90 -20.49 -24.76
N ASN A 346 -41.85 -21.69 -25.34
CA ASN A 346 -42.26 -21.97 -26.72
C ASN A 346 -43.63 -21.37 -27.08
N ASP A 347 -44.64 -21.60 -26.24
CA ASP A 347 -46.00 -21.12 -26.46
C ASP A 347 -46.10 -19.58 -26.46
N TRP A 348 -45.36 -18.91 -25.56
CA TRP A 348 -45.36 -17.45 -25.48
C TRP A 348 -44.62 -16.80 -26.65
N LEU A 349 -43.49 -17.38 -27.09
CA LEU A 349 -42.74 -16.93 -28.27
C LEU A 349 -43.58 -17.06 -29.55
N TYR A 350 -44.27 -18.20 -29.71
CA TYR A 350 -45.17 -18.46 -30.84
C TYR A 350 -46.32 -17.45 -30.90
N LYS A 351 -47.00 -17.21 -29.77
CA LYS A 351 -48.17 -16.31 -29.70
C LYS A 351 -47.82 -14.85 -29.98
N ASN A 352 -46.58 -14.46 -29.79
CA ASN A 352 -46.11 -13.08 -29.93
C ASN A 352 -45.21 -12.88 -31.17
N SER A 353 -45.45 -13.65 -32.23
CA SER A 353 -44.97 -13.38 -33.60
C SER A 353 -43.49 -13.60 -33.91
N ILE A 354 -42.70 -14.26 -33.05
CA ILE A 354 -41.41 -14.82 -33.48
C ILE A 354 -41.69 -15.89 -34.54
N SER A 355 -41.03 -15.92 -35.68
CA SER A 355 -41.33 -16.93 -36.72
C SER A 355 -40.75 -18.30 -36.38
N GLU A 356 -41.36 -19.37 -36.91
CA GLU A 356 -40.81 -20.74 -36.84
C GLU A 356 -39.39 -20.80 -37.44
N LEU A 357 -39.13 -19.99 -38.46
CA LEU A 357 -37.82 -19.88 -39.11
C LEU A 357 -36.77 -19.32 -38.13
N GLU A 358 -37.08 -18.23 -37.42
CA GLU A 358 -36.18 -17.60 -36.45
C GLU A 358 -35.92 -18.52 -35.25
N TYR A 359 -36.97 -19.17 -34.73
CA TYR A 359 -36.85 -20.12 -33.62
C TYR A 359 -35.91 -21.29 -33.97
N ASN A 360 -36.11 -21.92 -35.13
CA ASN A 360 -35.29 -23.03 -35.56
C ASN A 360 -33.88 -22.60 -35.95
N ALA A 361 -33.71 -21.42 -36.57
CA ALA A 361 -32.38 -20.89 -36.89
C ALA A 361 -31.51 -20.72 -35.65
N LEU A 362 -32.08 -20.26 -34.53
CA LEU A 362 -31.35 -20.14 -33.28
C LEU A 362 -30.96 -21.50 -32.68
N LEU A 363 -31.85 -22.51 -32.75
CA LEU A 363 -31.53 -23.87 -32.32
C LEU A 363 -30.44 -24.52 -33.18
N ASP A 364 -30.51 -24.33 -34.50
CA ASP A 364 -29.51 -24.84 -35.46
C ASP A 364 -28.15 -24.19 -35.21
N GLU A 365 -28.15 -22.89 -34.89
CA GLU A 365 -26.94 -22.18 -34.52
C GLU A 365 -26.31 -22.71 -33.22
N ILE A 366 -27.12 -22.93 -32.18
CA ILE A 366 -26.65 -23.54 -30.93
C ILE A 366 -26.05 -24.92 -31.21
N GLU A 367 -26.75 -25.77 -31.98
CA GLU A 367 -26.26 -27.11 -32.32
C GLU A 367 -24.93 -27.06 -33.07
N ALA A 368 -24.79 -26.17 -34.05
CA ALA A 368 -23.55 -25.97 -34.80
C ALA A 368 -22.40 -25.52 -33.89
N LYS A 369 -22.64 -24.60 -32.96
CA LYS A 369 -21.61 -24.10 -32.03
C LYS A 369 -21.21 -25.15 -30.99
N VAL A 370 -22.16 -25.93 -30.46
CA VAL A 370 -21.88 -27.05 -29.56
C VAL A 370 -21.03 -28.11 -30.27
N LEU A 371 -21.35 -28.45 -31.52
CA LEU A 371 -20.57 -29.38 -32.35
C LEU A 371 -19.15 -28.85 -32.62
N ALA A 372 -19.01 -27.56 -32.92
CA ALA A 372 -17.71 -26.93 -33.13
C ALA A 372 -16.82 -27.03 -31.89
N ILE A 373 -17.37 -26.75 -30.70
CA ILE A 373 -16.65 -26.88 -29.42
C ILE A 373 -16.24 -28.33 -29.16
N GLU A 374 -17.16 -29.30 -29.33
CA GLU A 374 -16.87 -30.73 -29.14
C GLU A 374 -15.75 -31.24 -30.05
N SER A 375 -15.60 -30.64 -31.24
CA SER A 375 -14.54 -30.96 -32.19
C SER A 375 -13.21 -30.22 -31.96
N SER A 376 -13.16 -29.28 -31.01
CA SER A 376 -11.98 -28.44 -30.76
C SER A 376 -10.85 -29.18 -30.03
N ASP A 377 -9.60 -28.86 -30.36
CA ASP A 377 -8.42 -29.39 -29.66
C ASP A 377 -8.44 -29.06 -28.15
N THR A 378 -8.95 -27.88 -27.79
CA THR A 378 -9.11 -27.43 -26.39
C THR A 378 -10.04 -28.34 -25.61
N TYR A 379 -11.21 -28.66 -26.18
CA TYR A 379 -12.16 -29.60 -25.57
C TYR A 379 -11.54 -30.99 -25.45
N LEU A 380 -10.95 -31.53 -26.52
CA LEU A 380 -10.39 -32.88 -26.53
C LEU A 380 -9.26 -33.08 -25.51
N LYS A 381 -8.42 -32.05 -25.30
CA LYS A 381 -7.36 -32.09 -24.28
C LYS A 381 -7.89 -32.05 -22.85
N ASN A 382 -8.99 -31.32 -22.64
CA ASN A 382 -9.52 -31.07 -21.29
C ASN A 382 -10.64 -32.04 -20.90
N LYS A 383 -11.25 -32.77 -21.85
CA LYS A 383 -12.40 -33.66 -21.61
C LYS A 383 -12.11 -34.75 -20.58
N ASP A 384 -10.90 -35.32 -20.59
CA ASP A 384 -10.52 -36.40 -19.66
C ASP A 384 -10.07 -35.87 -18.29
N SER A 385 -9.63 -34.61 -18.22
CA SER A 385 -9.19 -33.96 -16.98
C SER A 385 -10.29 -33.16 -16.28
N ASN A 386 -11.32 -32.75 -17.02
CA ASN A 386 -12.46 -31.99 -16.53
C ASN A 386 -13.73 -32.83 -16.67
N ARG A 387 -14.07 -33.55 -15.59
CA ARG A 387 -15.20 -34.50 -15.54
C ARG A 387 -16.54 -33.86 -15.95
N ASN A 388 -16.69 -32.55 -15.76
CA ASN A 388 -17.97 -31.84 -15.94
C ASN A 388 -18.12 -31.31 -17.37
N LEU A 389 -17.02 -31.19 -18.13
CA LEU A 389 -17.04 -30.63 -19.48
C LEU A 389 -17.85 -31.48 -20.47
N ALA A 390 -17.77 -32.81 -20.37
CA ALA A 390 -18.57 -33.73 -21.18
C ALA A 390 -20.06 -33.67 -20.81
N GLU A 391 -20.38 -33.44 -19.53
CA GLU A 391 -21.73 -33.31 -19.04
C GLU A 391 -22.39 -32.03 -19.55
N TYR A 392 -21.70 -30.89 -19.54
CA TYR A 392 -22.22 -29.65 -20.12
C TYR A 392 -22.56 -29.78 -21.62
N VAL A 393 -21.71 -30.48 -22.40
CA VAL A 393 -22.02 -30.77 -23.81
C VAL A 393 -23.26 -31.66 -23.94
N ALA A 394 -23.38 -32.69 -23.10
CA ALA A 394 -24.53 -33.59 -23.10
C ALA A 394 -25.82 -32.87 -22.72
N ASN A 395 -25.78 -32.01 -21.71
CA ASN A 395 -26.93 -31.24 -21.25
C ASN A 395 -27.37 -30.22 -22.29
N ALA A 396 -26.44 -29.46 -22.89
CA ALA A 396 -26.75 -28.53 -23.97
C ALA A 396 -27.44 -29.24 -25.14
N LYS A 397 -26.91 -30.39 -25.58
CA LYS A 397 -27.55 -31.23 -26.62
C LYS A 397 -28.93 -31.70 -26.20
N ALA A 398 -29.10 -32.18 -24.96
CA ALA A 398 -30.37 -32.67 -24.46
C ALA A 398 -31.44 -31.57 -24.44
N GLN A 399 -31.08 -30.32 -24.10
CA GLN A 399 -32.02 -29.20 -24.11
C GLN A 399 -32.42 -28.80 -25.54
N VAL A 400 -31.48 -28.81 -26.50
CA VAL A 400 -31.82 -28.61 -27.93
C VAL A 400 -32.80 -29.69 -28.41
N VAL A 401 -32.58 -30.95 -28.04
CA VAL A 401 -33.49 -32.06 -28.36
C VAL A 401 -34.88 -31.82 -27.76
N LYS A 402 -34.97 -31.50 -26.47
CA LYS A 402 -36.26 -31.19 -25.81
C LYS A 402 -36.99 -30.04 -26.50
N ALA A 403 -36.28 -28.96 -26.83
CA ALA A 403 -36.85 -27.79 -27.52
C ALA A 403 -37.37 -28.11 -28.93
N ARG A 404 -36.79 -29.12 -29.60
CA ARG A 404 -37.27 -29.63 -30.89
C ARG A 404 -38.45 -30.60 -30.73
N GLU A 405 -38.42 -31.47 -29.73
CA GLU A 405 -39.44 -32.51 -29.50
C GLU A 405 -40.82 -31.93 -29.20
N ILE A 406 -40.89 -30.78 -28.51
CA ILE A 406 -42.18 -30.12 -28.28
C ILE A 406 -42.83 -29.68 -29.59
N GLY A 407 -42.05 -29.33 -30.62
CA GLY A 407 -42.56 -28.75 -31.86
C GLY A 407 -42.94 -27.28 -31.69
N TYR A 408 -42.54 -26.43 -32.63
CA TYR A 408 -42.83 -25.00 -32.55
C TYR A 408 -44.35 -24.73 -32.63
N GLY A 409 -44.88 -23.97 -31.66
CA GLY A 409 -46.30 -23.65 -31.54
C GLY A 409 -47.16 -24.77 -30.94
N GLN A 410 -46.54 -25.84 -30.41
CA GLN A 410 -47.21 -26.86 -29.61
C GLN A 410 -46.96 -26.60 -28.11
N PRO A 411 -47.96 -26.78 -27.22
CA PRO A 411 -47.76 -26.59 -25.79
C PRO A 411 -46.70 -27.55 -25.25
N SER A 412 -45.73 -27.06 -24.47
CA SER A 412 -44.78 -27.91 -23.77
C SER A 412 -45.54 -28.76 -22.73
N ALA A 413 -45.31 -30.08 -22.74
CA ALA A 413 -46.03 -31.02 -21.88
C ALA A 413 -45.61 -30.99 -20.39
N SER A 414 -44.84 -29.98 -19.95
CA SER A 414 -44.22 -29.91 -18.63
C SER A 414 -44.67 -28.67 -17.86
N SER A 415 -45.80 -28.77 -17.16
CA SER A 415 -46.09 -28.12 -15.86
C SER A 415 -47.53 -28.38 -15.45
N ASN A 416 -47.76 -29.56 -14.89
CA ASN A 416 -48.93 -29.77 -14.05
C ASN A 416 -48.56 -30.72 -12.89
N GLU A 417 -47.60 -30.28 -12.07
CA GLU A 417 -47.48 -30.75 -10.70
C GLU A 417 -47.53 -29.54 -9.76
N GLY A 418 -48.70 -29.36 -9.13
CA GLY A 418 -48.80 -28.78 -7.79
C GLY A 418 -49.26 -27.33 -7.64
N VAL A 419 -50.57 -27.06 -7.78
CA VAL A 419 -51.36 -26.39 -6.73
C VAL A 419 -52.77 -26.99 -6.74
N GLY A 420 -53.10 -27.74 -5.68
CA GLY A 420 -54.37 -28.46 -5.52
C GLY A 420 -55.58 -27.58 -5.25
N GLY A 421 -56.76 -28.20 -5.41
CA GLY A 421 -58.05 -27.67 -4.95
C GLY A 421 -58.34 -27.94 -3.48
#